data_AF-A0A371MR34-F1
#
_entry.id   AF-A0A371MR34-F1
#
_cell.length_a   1.000
_cell.length_b   1.000
_cell.length_c   1.000
_cell.angle_alpha   90.00
_cell.angle_beta   90.00
_cell.angle_gamma   90.00
#
_symmetry.space_group_name_H-M   'P 1'
#
loop_
_entity.id
_entity.type
_entity.pdbx_description
1 polymer ?
#
loop_
_entity_poly.entity_id
_entity_poly.type
_entity_poly.pdbx_seq_one_letter_code
_entity_poly.pdbx_strand_id
1 'polypeptide(L)'
;AAGAFDAPDFAVGLELEGYVVDADGRLAAAPESLFEIDGCSRELGVHNAEMHTAPDVVSDAGLRRQYDELRGIYDDVQRHLGESDRRFVLDAMWTVPPESGTRQYLSAGTETDGIFLADNMRPVPRYVALDQKIRAANGGRTELGLPGYDDARSMLVESLAT
;
A
#
# COMPACT_ATOMS: atom_id res chain seq x y z
N ALA A 1 -27.43 -12.33 -21.70
CA ALA A 1 -27.39 -11.07 -22.47
C ALA A 1 -26.44 -10.05 -21.82
N ALA A 2 -25.20 -10.45 -21.49
CA ALA A 2 -24.24 -9.61 -20.75
C ALA A 2 -23.13 -9.02 -21.67
N GLY A 3 -23.47 -8.68 -22.91
CA GLY A 3 -22.52 -8.16 -23.90
C GLY A 3 -23.14 -7.15 -24.86
N ALA A 4 -24.29 -6.59 -24.52
CA ALA A 4 -24.98 -5.55 -25.31
C ALA A 4 -24.70 -4.14 -24.78
N PHE A 5 -23.87 -4.01 -23.74
CA PHE A 5 -23.43 -2.72 -23.25
C PHE A 5 -22.47 -2.11 -24.25
N ASP A 6 -22.84 -0.94 -24.76
CA ASP A 6 -22.05 -0.14 -25.69
C ASP A 6 -21.97 1.27 -25.11
N ALA A 7 -20.81 1.60 -24.54
CA ALA A 7 -20.59 2.91 -23.94
C ALA A 7 -20.14 3.89 -25.03
N PRO A 8 -20.77 5.08 -25.12
CA PRO A 8 -20.35 6.09 -26.10
C PRO A 8 -18.96 6.67 -25.79
N ASP A 9 -18.54 6.61 -24.52
CA ASP A 9 -17.30 7.19 -24.01
C ASP A 9 -16.57 6.21 -23.07
N PHE A 10 -15.26 6.38 -22.95
CA PHE A 10 -14.42 5.66 -21.98
C PHE A 10 -14.18 6.52 -20.75
N ALA A 11 -14.12 5.90 -19.57
CA ALA A 11 -13.75 6.57 -18.32
C ALA A 11 -12.48 5.95 -17.71
N VAL A 12 -11.71 6.77 -16.99
CA VAL A 12 -10.49 6.37 -16.27
C VAL A 12 -10.50 6.94 -14.85
N GLY A 13 -10.03 6.15 -13.89
CA GLY A 13 -9.64 6.57 -12.55
C GLY A 13 -8.13 6.36 -12.37
N LEU A 14 -7.51 7.10 -11.46
CA LEU A 14 -6.10 6.96 -11.10
C LEU A 14 -5.99 6.44 -9.68
N GLU A 15 -5.02 5.57 -9.45
CA GLU A 15 -4.60 5.08 -8.14
C GLU A 15 -3.10 5.35 -8.00
N LEU A 16 -2.68 5.78 -6.82
CA LEU A 16 -1.29 6.05 -6.47
C LEU A 16 -1.02 5.55 -5.06
N GLU A 17 -0.23 4.50 -4.98
CA GLU A 17 0.22 3.92 -3.72
C GLU A 17 1.55 4.52 -3.27
N GLY A 18 1.79 4.44 -1.97
CA GLY A 18 3.04 4.86 -1.37
C GLY A 18 3.09 4.48 0.09
N TYR A 19 4.09 5.00 0.79
CA TYR A 19 4.33 4.65 2.19
C TYR A 19 4.64 5.87 3.06
N VAL A 20 4.26 5.75 4.33
CA VAL A 20 4.48 6.76 5.36
C VAL A 20 5.85 6.55 6.01
N VAL A 21 6.58 7.65 6.18
CA VAL A 21 7.86 7.69 6.89
C VAL A 21 7.84 8.68 8.05
N ASP A 22 8.71 8.46 9.03
CA ASP A 22 9.01 9.41 10.10
C ASP A 22 9.98 10.53 9.64
N ALA A 23 10.34 11.42 10.57
CA ALA A 23 11.25 12.54 10.32
C ALA A 23 12.67 12.11 9.89
N ASP A 24 13.09 10.90 10.23
CA ASP A 24 14.38 10.31 9.80
C ASP A 24 14.25 9.55 8.46
N GLY A 25 13.06 9.50 7.88
CA GLY A 25 12.77 8.79 6.63
C GLY A 25 12.55 7.29 6.80
N ARG A 26 12.46 6.78 8.03
CA ARG A 26 12.20 5.35 8.30
C ARG A 26 10.71 5.06 8.16
N LEU A 27 10.35 3.82 7.78
CA LEU A 27 8.93 3.43 7.70
C LEU A 27 8.21 3.66 9.03
N ALA A 28 7.03 4.26 8.93
CA ALA A 28 6.13 4.48 10.04
C ALA A 28 4.73 3.98 9.66
N ALA A 29 3.99 3.43 10.63
CA ALA A 29 2.60 3.05 10.40
C ALA A 29 1.77 4.29 10.04
N ALA A 30 0.94 4.23 9.00
CA ALA A 30 0.00 5.29 8.66
C ALA A 30 -1.02 5.46 9.79
N PRO A 31 -1.24 6.70 10.30
CA PRO A 31 -2.22 6.92 11.36
C PRO A 31 -3.63 6.64 10.86
N GLU A 32 -4.51 6.07 11.69
CA GLU A 32 -5.85 5.69 11.25
C GLU A 32 -6.71 6.88 10.79
N SER A 33 -6.47 8.07 11.36
CA SER A 33 -7.11 9.32 10.93
C SER A 33 -6.76 9.73 9.50
N LEU A 34 -5.68 9.20 8.91
CA LEU A 34 -5.34 9.46 7.51
C LEU A 34 -6.45 8.96 6.57
N PHE A 35 -7.08 7.83 6.92
CA PHE A 35 -8.11 7.19 6.11
C PHE A 35 -9.52 7.78 6.33
N GLU A 36 -9.59 8.93 7.02
CA GLU A 36 -10.79 9.79 7.05
C GLU A 36 -10.79 10.80 5.90
N ILE A 37 -9.66 10.93 5.17
CA ILE A 37 -9.55 11.76 3.97
C ILE A 37 -10.21 11.02 2.80
N ASP A 38 -11.19 11.68 2.17
CA ASP A 38 -11.84 11.17 0.97
C ASP A 38 -10.81 10.93 -0.14
N GLY A 39 -10.88 9.76 -0.78
CA GLY A 39 -9.91 9.36 -1.79
C GLY A 39 -8.59 8.81 -1.23
N CYS A 40 -8.48 8.57 0.09
CA CYS A 40 -7.34 7.87 0.68
C CYS A 40 -7.78 6.55 1.34
N SER A 41 -7.09 5.46 1.03
CA SER A 41 -7.43 4.11 1.50
C SER A 41 -6.25 3.35 2.08
N ARG A 42 -6.59 2.37 2.92
CA ARG A 42 -5.64 1.45 3.55
C ARG A 42 -5.12 0.48 2.51
N GLU A 43 -3.82 0.22 2.55
CA GLU A 43 -3.20 -0.86 1.78
C GLU A 43 -2.57 -1.95 2.64
N LEU A 44 -1.94 -2.94 1.98
CA LEU A 44 -1.40 -4.16 2.57
C LEU A 44 -0.62 -3.95 3.87
N GLY A 45 0.43 -3.13 3.83
CA GLY A 45 1.26 -2.81 4.98
C GLY A 45 0.63 -1.75 5.86
N VAL A 46 0.90 -1.81 7.17
CA VAL A 46 0.45 -0.75 8.10
C VAL A 46 1.04 0.62 7.75
N HIS A 47 2.15 0.66 7.02
CA HIS A 47 2.81 1.88 6.54
C HIS A 47 2.32 2.34 5.15
N ASN A 48 1.55 1.52 4.41
CA ASN A 48 1.05 1.90 3.09
C ASN A 48 -0.26 2.69 3.19
N ALA A 49 -0.44 3.57 2.22
CA ALA A 49 -1.72 4.16 1.88
C ALA A 49 -1.82 4.28 0.34
N GLU A 50 -3.04 4.25 -0.15
CA GLU A 50 -3.38 4.52 -1.55
C GLU A 50 -4.16 5.82 -1.63
N MET A 51 -3.91 6.60 -2.67
CA MET A 51 -4.76 7.71 -3.08
C MET A 51 -5.43 7.35 -4.40
N HIS A 52 -6.73 7.63 -4.52
CA HIS A 52 -7.48 7.32 -5.73
C HIS A 52 -8.52 8.38 -6.10
N THR A 53 -8.84 8.44 -7.39
CA THR A 53 -9.83 9.37 -7.93
C THR A 53 -11.11 8.66 -8.35
N ALA A 54 -12.23 9.40 -8.38
CA ALA A 54 -13.42 8.91 -9.04
C ALA A 54 -13.21 8.82 -10.57
N PRO A 55 -13.77 7.80 -11.27
CA PRO A 55 -13.63 7.71 -12.71
C PRO A 55 -14.21 8.92 -13.45
N ASP A 56 -13.52 9.39 -14.48
CA ASP A 56 -13.95 10.50 -15.35
C ASP A 56 -13.70 10.17 -16.83
N VAL A 57 -14.44 10.82 -17.72
CA VAL A 57 -14.38 10.61 -19.16
C VAL A 57 -12.98 10.95 -19.70
N VAL A 58 -12.43 10.05 -20.51
CA VAL A 58 -11.14 10.23 -21.17
C VAL A 58 -11.23 11.36 -22.20
N SER A 59 -10.82 12.54 -21.75
CA SER A 59 -10.77 13.78 -22.51
C SER A 59 -9.68 14.67 -21.93
N ASP A 60 -9.24 15.68 -22.67
CA ASP A 60 -8.26 16.65 -22.16
C ASP A 60 -8.72 17.33 -20.85
N ALA A 61 -10.01 17.65 -20.74
CA ALA A 61 -10.58 18.21 -19.52
C ALA A 61 -10.71 17.17 -18.39
N GLY A 62 -11.09 15.92 -18.71
CA GLY A 62 -11.20 14.84 -17.73
C GLY A 62 -9.85 14.44 -17.13
N LEU A 63 -8.82 14.29 -17.96
CA LEU A 63 -7.47 13.99 -17.48
C LEU A 63 -6.89 15.09 -16.58
N ARG A 64 -7.20 16.36 -16.86
CA ARG A 64 -6.84 17.47 -15.96
C ARG A 64 -7.58 17.38 -14.63
N ARG A 65 -8.88 17.07 -14.64
CA ARG A 65 -9.64 16.87 -13.39
C ARG A 65 -9.11 15.70 -12.57
N GLN A 66 -8.74 14.58 -13.22
CA GLN A 66 -8.08 13.45 -12.56
C GLN A 66 -6.78 13.86 -11.88
N TYR A 67 -5.93 14.63 -12.57
CA TYR A 67 -4.69 15.14 -12.00
C TYR A 67 -4.95 16.10 -10.82
N ASP A 68 -5.88 17.05 -10.98
CA ASP A 68 -6.19 18.05 -9.96
C ASP A 68 -6.80 17.40 -8.71
N GLU A 69 -7.65 16.38 -8.87
CA GLU A 69 -8.23 15.60 -7.77
C GLU A 69 -7.15 14.82 -7.02
N LEU A 70 -6.32 14.03 -7.73
CA LEU A 70 -5.23 13.27 -7.11
C LEU A 70 -4.24 14.18 -6.39
N ARG A 71 -3.93 15.34 -6.97
CA ARG A 71 -3.06 16.34 -6.36
C ARG A 71 -3.68 16.93 -5.09
N GLY A 72 -4.98 17.21 -5.10
CA GLY A 72 -5.71 17.68 -3.93
C GLY A 72 -5.64 16.68 -2.78
N ILE A 73 -5.91 15.41 -3.06
CA ILE A 73 -5.80 14.31 -2.09
C ILE A 73 -4.37 14.22 -1.54
N TYR A 74 -3.36 14.29 -2.41
CA TYR A 74 -1.95 14.27 -1.99
C TYR A 74 -1.59 15.43 -1.06
N ASP A 75 -2.01 16.66 -1.38
CA ASP A 75 -1.73 17.83 -0.56
C ASP A 75 -2.41 17.73 0.82
N ASP A 76 -3.60 17.13 0.89
CA ASP A 76 -4.32 16.87 2.14
C ASP A 76 -3.64 15.78 2.98
N VAL A 77 -3.24 14.67 2.34
CA VAL A 77 -2.46 13.59 2.97
C VAL A 77 -1.15 14.13 3.55
N GLN A 78 -0.39 14.92 2.79
CA GLN A 78 0.88 15.48 3.26
C GLN A 78 0.70 16.44 4.43
N ARG A 79 -0.34 17.28 4.38
CA ARG A 79 -0.66 18.20 5.47
C ARG A 79 -1.03 17.45 6.74
N HIS A 80 -1.88 16.45 6.63
CA HIS A 80 -2.32 15.62 7.76
C HIS A 80 -1.16 14.86 8.42
N LEU A 81 -0.30 14.23 7.62
CA LEU A 81 0.87 13.52 8.14
C LEU A 81 1.88 14.47 8.81
N GLY A 82 2.01 15.69 8.28
CA GLY A 82 2.87 16.73 8.84
C GLY A 82 2.51 17.15 10.27
N GLU A 83 1.27 16.95 10.73
CA GLU A 83 0.85 17.21 12.12
C GLU A 83 1.51 16.25 13.13
N SER A 84 2.10 15.15 12.64
CA SER A 84 2.73 14.10 13.43
C SER A 84 4.19 13.84 13.03
N ASP A 85 4.85 14.83 12.41
CA ASP A 85 6.23 14.74 11.90
C ASP A 85 6.44 13.54 10.95
N ARG A 86 5.42 13.25 10.13
CA ARG A 86 5.43 12.17 9.14
C ARG A 86 5.24 12.71 7.74
N ARG A 87 5.55 11.88 6.75
CA ARG A 87 5.43 12.24 5.34
C ARG A 87 5.08 11.03 4.49
N PHE A 88 4.31 11.26 3.43
CA PHE A 88 4.04 10.28 2.39
C PHE A 88 5.12 10.33 1.30
N VAL A 89 5.58 9.15 0.87
CA VAL A 89 6.71 8.97 -0.05
C VAL A 89 6.27 8.12 -1.24
N LEU A 90 6.75 8.51 -2.44
CA LEU A 90 6.37 7.96 -3.75
C LEU A 90 7.59 7.42 -4.52
N ASP A 91 8.58 6.89 -3.80
CA ASP A 91 9.87 6.49 -4.41
C ASP A 91 9.81 5.09 -5.05
N ALA A 92 8.63 4.48 -5.12
CA ALA A 92 8.33 3.10 -5.57
C ALA A 92 8.98 2.00 -4.72
N MET A 93 10.30 2.07 -4.57
CA MET A 93 11.06 1.18 -3.71
C MET A 93 11.58 1.90 -2.49
N TRP A 94 11.35 1.29 -1.35
CA TRP A 94 11.84 1.78 -0.09
C TRP A 94 13.36 1.62 0.09
N THR A 95 14.01 2.60 0.73
CA THR A 95 15.49 2.68 0.83
C THR A 95 16.07 2.87 2.25
N VAL A 96 15.26 3.27 3.24
CA VAL A 96 15.77 3.65 4.59
C VAL A 96 15.27 2.69 5.68
N PRO A 97 16.13 1.80 6.24
CA PRO A 97 15.75 0.76 7.21
C PRO A 97 14.86 1.24 8.36
N PRO A 98 13.82 0.47 8.78
CA PRO A 98 13.13 0.79 10.03
C PRO A 98 14.13 0.62 11.18
N GLU A 99 13.83 1.18 12.35
CA GLU A 99 14.75 1.12 13.50
C GLU A 99 15.12 -0.32 13.89
N SER A 100 14.15 -1.24 13.78
CA SER A 100 14.37 -2.68 14.02
C SER A 100 15.16 -3.40 12.92
N GLY A 101 15.36 -2.75 11.76
CA GLY A 101 15.96 -3.33 10.56
C GLY A 101 14.96 -4.09 9.68
N THR A 102 15.21 -4.09 8.37
CA THR A 102 14.29 -4.62 7.33
C THR A 102 13.87 -6.06 7.59
N ARG A 103 14.82 -6.94 7.90
CA ARG A 103 14.56 -8.37 8.08
C ARG A 103 13.65 -8.62 9.28
N GLN A 104 13.90 -7.92 10.37
CA GLN A 104 13.08 -8.03 11.58
C GLN A 104 11.68 -7.48 11.32
N TYR A 105 11.57 -6.31 10.68
CA TYR A 105 10.29 -5.69 10.36
C TYR A 105 9.40 -6.58 9.48
N LEU A 106 9.95 -7.14 8.39
CA LEU A 106 9.20 -8.00 7.46
C LEU A 106 8.93 -9.41 7.99
N SER A 107 9.71 -9.89 8.96
CA SER A 107 9.53 -11.23 9.54
C SER A 107 8.75 -11.22 10.85
N ALA A 108 8.46 -10.04 11.41
CA ALA A 108 7.68 -9.87 12.63
C ALA A 108 6.27 -10.41 12.42
N GLY A 109 5.81 -11.22 13.36
CA GLY A 109 4.53 -11.87 13.28
C GLY A 109 4.36 -12.97 14.32
N THR A 110 3.13 -13.41 14.48
CA THR A 110 2.76 -14.46 15.43
C THR A 110 2.07 -15.62 14.70
N GLU A 111 2.36 -16.87 15.12
CA GLU A 111 1.58 -18.03 14.68
C GLU A 111 0.42 -18.30 15.65
N THR A 112 -0.78 -18.38 15.11
CA THR A 112 -2.01 -18.70 15.84
C THR A 112 -2.81 -19.72 15.04
N ASP A 113 -3.13 -20.87 15.64
CA ASP A 113 -3.90 -21.94 14.97
C ASP A 113 -3.31 -22.39 13.60
N GLY A 114 -1.98 -22.39 13.48
CA GLY A 114 -1.28 -22.74 12.24
C GLY A 114 -1.33 -21.64 11.15
N ILE A 115 -1.83 -20.46 11.49
CA ILE A 115 -1.87 -19.27 10.64
C ILE A 115 -0.77 -18.30 11.08
N PHE A 116 0.05 -17.84 10.14
CA PHE A 116 1.01 -16.78 10.44
C PHE A 116 0.36 -15.42 10.20
N LEU A 117 0.47 -14.53 11.19
CA LEU A 117 -0.05 -13.18 11.14
C LEU A 117 1.15 -12.23 11.20
N ALA A 118 1.49 -11.61 10.07
CA ALA A 118 2.56 -10.63 10.02
C ALA A 118 2.14 -9.34 10.76
N ASP A 119 2.95 -8.89 11.72
CA ASP A 119 2.60 -7.78 12.63
C ASP A 119 2.41 -6.45 11.87
N ASN A 120 3.16 -6.28 10.78
CA ASN A 120 3.17 -5.06 9.96
C ASN A 120 2.27 -5.18 8.72
N MET A 121 1.50 -6.26 8.58
CA MET A 121 0.45 -6.40 7.58
C MET A 121 -0.90 -6.05 8.21
N ARG A 122 -1.77 -5.35 7.49
CA ARG A 122 -3.11 -5.05 8.01
C ARG A 122 -3.90 -6.35 8.21
N PRO A 123 -4.61 -6.52 9.35
CA PRO A 123 -5.34 -7.75 9.68
C PRO A 123 -6.68 -7.84 8.93
N VAL A 124 -6.70 -7.52 7.63
CA VAL A 124 -7.88 -7.66 6.78
C VAL A 124 -8.01 -9.12 6.36
N PRO A 125 -9.19 -9.77 6.49
CA PRO A 125 -9.37 -11.19 6.15
C PRO A 125 -8.88 -11.56 4.75
N ARG A 126 -9.02 -10.64 3.78
CA ARG A 126 -8.49 -10.79 2.41
C ARG A 126 -6.98 -10.96 2.39
N TYR A 127 -6.23 -10.08 3.07
CA TYR A 127 -4.77 -10.13 3.09
C TYR A 127 -4.26 -11.37 3.83
N VAL A 128 -4.86 -11.71 4.97
CA VAL A 128 -4.51 -12.93 5.71
C VAL A 128 -4.77 -14.17 4.87
N ALA A 129 -5.92 -14.26 4.18
CA ALA A 129 -6.23 -15.41 3.33
C ALA A 129 -5.25 -15.53 2.14
N LEU A 130 -4.90 -14.41 1.50
CA LEU A 130 -3.96 -14.38 0.38
C LEU A 130 -2.55 -14.78 0.83
N ASP A 131 -2.05 -14.22 1.93
CA ASP A 131 -0.74 -14.55 2.51
C ASP A 131 -0.65 -16.05 2.82
N GLN A 132 -1.68 -16.60 3.44
CA GLN A 132 -1.73 -18.02 3.78
C GLN A 132 -1.77 -18.92 2.54
N LYS A 133 -2.45 -18.51 1.46
CA LYS A 133 -2.42 -19.25 0.19
C LYS A 133 -1.04 -19.23 -0.45
N ILE A 134 -0.38 -18.07 -0.46
CA ILE A 134 0.99 -17.93 -0.98
C ILE A 134 1.95 -18.77 -0.15
N ARG A 135 1.89 -18.68 1.19
CA ARG A 135 2.71 -19.48 2.09
C ARG A 135 2.51 -20.97 1.89
N ALA A 136 1.26 -21.45 1.81
CA ALA A 136 0.97 -22.87 1.59
C ALA A 136 1.53 -23.38 0.25
N ALA A 137 1.46 -22.57 -0.81
CA ALA A 137 2.01 -22.91 -2.11
C ALA A 137 3.55 -22.98 -2.14
N ASN A 138 4.23 -22.23 -1.26
CA ASN A 138 5.69 -22.10 -1.25
C ASN A 138 6.37 -22.71 0.00
N GLY A 139 5.71 -23.65 0.71
CA GLY A 139 6.32 -24.30 1.87
C GLY A 139 6.60 -23.35 3.06
N GLY A 140 5.83 -22.26 3.15
CA GLY A 140 5.87 -21.29 4.24
C GLY A 140 6.76 -20.08 4.00
N ARG A 141 7.52 -20.04 2.89
CA ARG A 141 8.42 -18.92 2.56
C ARG A 141 8.34 -18.59 1.08
N THR A 142 8.37 -17.30 0.73
CA THR A 142 8.40 -16.85 -0.66
C THR A 142 9.84 -16.55 -1.05
N GLU A 143 10.38 -17.27 -2.03
CA GLU A 143 11.70 -16.97 -2.60
C GLU A 143 11.64 -15.67 -3.41
N LEU A 144 12.62 -14.79 -3.17
CA LEU A 144 12.74 -13.49 -3.85
C LEU A 144 14.02 -13.40 -4.67
N GLY A 145 15.09 -14.06 -4.20
CA GLY A 145 16.38 -14.07 -4.88
C GLY A 145 17.05 -12.69 -4.96
N LEU A 146 16.76 -11.79 -4.01
CA LEU A 146 17.36 -10.46 -3.98
C LEU A 146 18.68 -10.48 -3.20
N PRO A 147 19.70 -9.70 -3.63
CA PRO A 147 20.95 -9.58 -2.89
C PRO A 147 20.72 -9.14 -1.44
N GLY A 148 21.11 -9.98 -0.47
CA GLY A 148 20.94 -9.66 0.95
C GLY A 148 19.52 -9.86 1.49
N TYR A 149 18.59 -10.39 0.68
CA TYR A 149 17.23 -10.77 1.10
C TYR A 149 16.67 -11.90 0.21
N ASP A 150 17.06 -13.14 0.51
CA ASP A 150 16.78 -14.29 -0.37
C ASP A 150 15.31 -14.74 -0.36
N ASP A 151 14.63 -14.59 0.78
CA ASP A 151 13.26 -15.05 0.98
C ASP A 151 12.50 -14.21 2.03
N ALA A 152 11.17 -14.26 1.98
CA ALA A 152 10.26 -13.64 2.93
C ALA A 152 9.31 -14.66 3.59
N ARG A 153 8.91 -14.40 4.84
CA ARG A 153 7.88 -15.21 5.53
C ARG A 153 6.48 -14.91 5.03
N SER A 154 6.24 -13.72 4.50
CA SER A 154 4.91 -13.22 4.17
C SER A 154 4.97 -12.42 2.88
N MET A 155 3.84 -12.36 2.17
CA MET A 155 3.62 -11.45 1.05
C MET A 155 3.75 -9.97 1.46
N LEU A 156 3.79 -9.66 2.77
CA LEU A 156 4.10 -8.31 3.28
C LEU A 156 5.32 -7.68 2.61
N VAL A 157 6.30 -8.45 2.12
CA VAL A 157 7.44 -7.86 1.37
C VAL A 157 7.01 -6.97 0.20
N GLU A 158 5.85 -7.23 -0.42
CA GLU A 158 5.25 -6.40 -1.47
C GLU A 158 4.97 -4.97 -1.01
N SER A 159 4.71 -4.75 0.29
CA SER A 159 4.49 -3.41 0.89
C SER A 159 5.67 -2.44 0.72
N LEU A 160 6.86 -2.94 0.36
CA LEU A 160 8.06 -2.12 0.12
C LEU A 160 8.27 -1.75 -1.35
N ALA A 161 7.39 -2.20 -2.24
CA ALA A 161 7.46 -2.02 -3.69
C ALA A 161 6.10 -1.52 -4.22
N THR A 162 5.72 -0.31 -3.81
CA THR A 162 4.45 0.37 -4.13
C THR A 162 4.72 1.68 -4.84
#